data_AF-A0A497JM98-F1
#
_entry.id   AF-A0A497JM98-F1
#
_cell.length_a   1.000
_cell.length_b   1.000
_cell.length_c   1.000
_cell.angle_alpha   90.00
_cell.angle_beta   90.00
_cell.angle_gamma   90.00
#
_symmetry.space_group_name_H-M   'P 1'
#
loop_
_entity.id
_entity.type
_entity.pdbx_description
1 polymer ?
#
loop_
_entity_poly.entity_id
_entity_poly.type
_entity_poly.pdbx_seq_one_letter_code
_entity_poly.pdbx_strand_id
1 'polypeptide(L)'
;MLTITIGQKSFTLTDEEEKALLTDMVDIYKWVKNLVENKVRQVMDRIIEEHTEYNPRRLTPERKREIIAKLKLKTAVERDMELEEELRKEMEAMRNVERIS
;
A
#
# COMPACT_ATOMS: atom_id res chain seq x y z
N MET A 1 14.83 23.32 -3.62
CA MET A 1 14.27 22.22 -4.44
C MET A 1 13.99 21.07 -3.50
N LEU A 2 12.71 20.83 -3.21
CA LEU A 2 12.27 19.82 -2.26
C LEU A 2 11.82 18.55 -3.01
N THR A 3 12.40 17.40 -2.65
CA THR A 3 11.97 16.09 -3.17
C THR A 3 11.14 15.37 -2.12
N ILE A 4 9.91 15.02 -2.46
CA ILE A 4 9.01 14.23 -1.59
C ILE A 4 8.96 12.80 -2.12
N THR A 5 9.16 11.83 -1.24
CA THR A 5 9.14 10.38 -1.56
C THR A 5 8.03 9.68 -0.78
N ILE A 6 7.17 8.94 -1.47
CA ILE A 6 6.10 8.12 -0.88
C ILE A 6 6.20 6.71 -1.46
N GLY A 7 6.64 5.76 -0.65
CA GLY A 7 6.93 4.40 -1.12
C GLY A 7 8.04 4.41 -2.17
N GLN A 8 7.75 3.90 -3.37
CA GLN A 8 8.67 3.88 -4.51
C GLN A 8 8.51 5.08 -5.47
N LYS A 9 7.61 6.03 -5.19
CA LYS A 9 7.34 7.19 -6.05
C LYS A 9 7.93 8.46 -5.43
N SER A 10 8.44 9.35 -6.28
CA SER A 10 8.93 10.67 -5.85
C SER A 10 8.54 11.77 -6.83
N PHE A 11 8.41 12.99 -6.33
CA PHE A 11 8.25 14.19 -7.13
C PHE A 11 9.03 15.35 -6.52
N THR A 12 9.33 16.35 -7.34
CA THR A 12 10.16 17.51 -6.99
C THR A 12 9.36 18.79 -7.10
N LEU A 13 9.62 19.73 -6.19
CA LEU A 13 9.06 21.08 -6.19
C LEU A 13 10.15 22.10 -6.51
N THR A 14 9.79 23.19 -7.20
CA THR A 14 10.71 24.33 -7.41
C THR A 14 10.94 25.10 -6.12
N ASP A 15 11.93 26.00 -6.12
CA ASP A 15 12.28 26.80 -4.93
C ASP A 15 11.14 27.74 -4.52
N GLU A 16 10.38 28.27 -5.48
CA GLU A 16 9.21 29.12 -5.23
C GLU A 16 8.05 28.32 -4.63
N GLU A 17 7.79 27.12 -5.16
CA GLU A 17 6.76 26.20 -4.66
C GLU A 17 7.09 25.70 -3.26
N GLU A 18 8.36 25.38 -2.98
CA GLU A 18 8.85 25.01 -1.66
C GLU A 18 8.59 26.14 -0.64
N LYS A 19 8.93 27.39 -1.01
CA LYS A 19 8.72 28.55 -0.14
C LYS A 19 7.24 28.78 0.17
N ALA A 20 6.35 28.57 -0.79
CA ALA A 20 4.90 28.63 -0.59
C ALA A 20 4.40 27.46 0.27
N LEU A 21 4.93 26.25 0.08
CA LEU A 21 4.51 25.06 0.82
C LEU A 21 4.90 25.14 2.30
N LEU A 22 6.07 25.72 2.59
CA LEU A 22 6.58 25.88 3.96
C LEU A 22 5.66 26.70 4.86
N THR A 23 4.83 27.60 4.31
CA THR A 23 3.89 28.38 5.12
C THR A 23 2.71 27.54 5.64
N ASP A 24 2.41 26.42 4.97
CA ASP A 24 1.26 25.55 5.28
C ASP A 24 1.67 24.15 5.78
N MET A 25 2.97 23.93 5.99
CA MET A 25 3.55 22.61 6.24
C MET A 25 2.98 21.91 7.48
N VAL A 26 2.57 22.68 8.50
CA VAL A 26 1.98 22.13 9.73
C VAL A 26 0.60 21.52 9.46
N ASP A 27 -0.21 22.16 8.63
CA ASP A 27 -1.55 21.68 8.31
C ASP A 27 -1.50 20.53 7.31
N ILE A 28 -0.54 20.57 6.37
CA ILE A 28 -0.19 19.43 5.53
C ILE A 28 0.21 18.22 6.39
N TYR A 29 1.07 18.41 7.40
CA TYR A 29 1.43 17.32 8.32
C TYR A 29 0.22 16.73 9.02
N LYS A 30 -0.68 17.56 9.57
CA LYS A 30 -1.90 17.08 10.25
C LYS A 30 -2.79 16.31 9.29
N TRP A 31 -2.98 16.82 8.08
CA TRP A 31 -3.80 16.18 7.06
C TRP A 31 -3.23 14.82 6.64
N VAL A 32 -1.93 14.78 6.31
CA VAL A 32 -1.24 13.54 5.92
C VAL A 32 -1.26 12.53 7.07
N LYS A 33 -0.98 12.96 8.31
CA LYS A 33 -1.05 12.09 9.48
C LYS A 33 -2.42 11.45 9.64
N ASN A 34 -3.49 12.26 9.64
CA ASN A 34 -4.85 11.76 9.78
C ASN A 34 -5.25 10.82 8.64
N LEU A 35 -4.86 11.15 7.40
CA LEU A 35 -5.11 10.31 6.23
C LEU A 35 -4.43 8.94 6.39
N VAL A 36 -3.14 8.93 6.74
CA VAL A 36 -2.35 7.70 6.89
C VAL A 36 -2.86 6.87 8.06
N GLU A 37 -3.10 7.46 9.23
CA GLU A 37 -3.62 6.74 10.41
C GLU A 37 -4.98 6.09 10.13
N ASN A 38 -5.88 6.81 9.47
CA ASN A 38 -7.18 6.25 9.07
C ASN A 38 -7.02 5.13 8.04
N LYS A 39 -6.13 5.29 7.06
CA LYS A 39 -5.87 4.26 6.06
C LYS A 39 -5.27 3.01 6.69
N VAL A 40 -4.34 3.16 7.63
CA VAL A 40 -3.77 2.05 8.40
C VAL A 40 -4.88 1.28 9.10
N ARG A 41 -5.80 1.96 9.81
CA ARG A 41 -6.92 1.28 10.49
C ARG A 41 -7.78 0.46 9.52
N GLN A 42 -8.16 1.05 8.38
CA GLN A 42 -8.95 0.34 7.37
C GLN A 42 -8.21 -0.86 6.78
N VAL A 43 -6.92 -0.69 6.49
CA VAL A 43 -6.09 -1.77 5.92
C VAL A 43 -5.90 -2.89 6.95
N MET A 44 -5.69 -2.56 8.22
CA MET A 44 -5.61 -3.56 9.29
C MET A 44 -6.90 -4.37 9.42
N ASP A 45 -8.06 -3.70 9.37
CA ASP A 45 -9.35 -4.37 9.46
C ASP A 45 -9.56 -5.32 8.27
N ARG A 46 -9.27 -4.84 7.05
CA ARG A 46 -9.34 -5.65 5.83
C ARG A 46 -8.42 -6.86 5.88
N ILE A 47 -7.17 -6.68 6.30
CA ILE A 47 -6.21 -7.80 6.41
C ILE A 47 -6.72 -8.87 7.37
N ILE A 48 -7.29 -8.46 8.51
CA ILE A 48 -7.82 -9.40 9.49
C ILE A 48 -9.03 -10.15 8.92
N GLU A 49 -9.90 -9.47 8.20
CA GLU A 49 -11.07 -10.07 7.55
C GLU A 49 -10.68 -11.03 6.41
N GLU A 50 -9.65 -10.70 5.63
CA GLU A 50 -9.20 -11.51 4.48
C GLU A 50 -8.33 -12.72 4.90
N HIS A 51 -7.50 -12.57 5.94
CA HIS A 51 -6.47 -13.55 6.27
C HIS A 51 -6.71 -14.30 7.59
N THR A 52 -7.79 -14.01 8.30
CA THR A 52 -8.12 -14.69 9.57
C THR A 52 -9.62 -14.92 9.71
N GLU A 53 -10.02 -15.81 10.60
CA GLU A 53 -11.43 -16.03 10.95
C GLU A 53 -11.97 -14.99 11.96
N TYR A 54 -11.14 -14.03 12.38
CA TYR A 54 -11.54 -13.05 13.38
C TYR A 54 -12.37 -11.93 12.77
N ASN A 55 -13.41 -11.50 13.49
CA ASN A 55 -14.14 -10.29 13.12
C ASN A 55 -13.38 -9.05 13.64
N PRO A 56 -12.85 -8.18 12.75
CA PRO A 56 -12.09 -6.99 13.15
C PRO A 56 -12.91 -6.00 13.99
N ARG A 57 -14.25 -5.98 13.87
CA ARG A 57 -15.10 -5.07 14.67
C ARG A 57 -15.16 -5.45 16.15
N ARG A 58 -14.79 -6.68 16.50
CA ARG A 58 -14.80 -7.18 17.89
C ARG A 58 -13.43 -7.16 18.56
N LEU A 59 -12.39 -6.69 17.87
CA LEU A 59 -11.01 -6.69 18.34
C LEU A 59 -10.56 -5.28 18.77
N THR A 60 -9.80 -5.21 19.86
CA THR A 60 -9.13 -3.95 20.26
C THR A 60 -7.99 -3.62 19.29
N PRO A 61 -7.63 -2.33 19.12
CA PRO A 61 -6.53 -1.92 18.25
C PRO A 61 -5.21 -2.63 18.56
N GLU A 62 -4.92 -2.89 19.83
CA GLU A 62 -3.72 -3.61 20.30
C GLU A 62 -3.74 -5.05 19.79
N ARG A 63 -4.88 -5.72 19.92
CA ARG A 63 -5.03 -7.11 19.47
C ARG A 63 -4.95 -7.23 17.95
N LYS A 64 -5.48 -6.25 17.21
CA LYS A 64 -5.32 -6.18 15.75
C LYS A 64 -3.86 -6.11 15.35
N ARG A 65 -3.06 -5.30 16.06
CA ARG A 65 -1.60 -5.20 15.83
C ARG A 65 -0.89 -6.53 16.08
N GLU A 66 -1.22 -7.23 17.17
CA GLU A 66 -0.62 -8.54 17.47
C GLU A 66 -0.93 -9.60 16.42
N ILE A 67 -2.17 -9.62 15.91
CA ILE A 67 -2.58 -10.55 14.84
C ILE A 67 -1.79 -10.25 13.57
N ILE A 68 -1.75 -8.99 13.15
CA ILE A 68 -1.03 -8.56 11.94
C ILE A 68 0.47 -8.83 12.05
N ALA A 69 1.07 -8.61 13.23
CA ALA A 69 2.49 -8.89 13.45
C ALA A 69 2.84 -10.39 13.28
N LYS A 70 1.88 -11.29 13.48
CA LYS A 70 2.04 -12.73 13.31
C LYS A 70 1.73 -13.21 11.89
N LEU A 71 1.03 -12.39 11.10
CA LEU A 71 0.70 -12.71 9.72
C LEU A 71 1.93 -12.47 8.83
N LYS A 72 2.27 -13.46 8.00
CA LYS A 72 3.17 -13.24 6.87
C LYS A 72 2.37 -12.60 5.74
N LEU A 73 2.35 -11.27 5.73
CA LEU A 73 1.70 -10.50 4.68
C LEU A 73 2.70 -10.22 3.57
N LYS A 74 2.34 -10.57 2.34
CA LYS A 74 3.09 -10.15 1.16
C LYS A 74 2.90 -8.65 0.98
N THR A 75 4.00 -7.95 0.75
CA THR A 75 3.99 -6.51 0.44
C THR A 75 3.32 -6.25 -0.91
N ALA A 76 2.93 -5.00 -1.16
CA ALA A 76 2.36 -4.63 -2.47
C ALA A 76 3.31 -4.96 -3.63
N VAL A 77 4.62 -4.83 -3.41
CA VAL A 77 5.66 -5.17 -4.40
C VAL A 77 5.69 -6.66 -4.70
N GLU A 78 5.57 -7.51 -3.68
CA GLU A 78 5.54 -8.98 -3.87
C GLU A 78 4.23 -9.44 -4.55
N ARG A 79 3.10 -8.78 -4.26
CA ARG A 79 1.83 -9.07 -4.94
C ARG A 79 1.83 -8.63 -6.41
N ASP A 80 2.40 -7.47 -6.71
CA ASP A 80 2.52 -6.99 -8.09
C ASP A 80 3.47 -7.87 -8.91
N MET A 81 4.58 -8.34 -8.31
CA MET A 81 5.46 -9.31 -8.96
C MET A 81 4.78 -10.66 -9.24
N GLU A 82 3.98 -11.18 -8.29
CA GLU A 82 3.24 -12.44 -8.52
C GLU A 82 2.16 -12.27 -9.58
N LEU A 83 1.44 -11.14 -9.59
CA LEU A 83 0.45 -10.83 -10.63
C LEU A 83 1.11 -10.71 -12.00
N GLU A 84 2.26 -10.03 -12.11
CA GLU A 84 3.02 -9.97 -13.37
C GLU A 84 3.51 -11.36 -13.82
N GLU A 85 3.93 -12.21 -12.88
CA GLU A 85 4.41 -13.56 -13.18
C GLU A 85 3.28 -14.52 -13.56
N GLU A 86 2.09 -14.39 -12.96
CA GLU A 86 0.87 -15.09 -13.37
C GLU A 86 0.40 -14.63 -14.75
N LEU A 87 0.35 -13.31 -15.00
CA LEU A 87 0.02 -12.77 -16.33
C LEU A 87 0.97 -13.29 -17.39
N ARG A 88 2.28 -13.36 -17.08
CA ARG A 88 3.30 -13.88 -17.98
C ARG A 88 3.08 -15.36 -18.29
N LYS A 89 2.75 -16.18 -17.29
CA LYS A 89 2.44 -17.60 -17.49
C LYS A 89 1.18 -17.80 -18.33
N GLU A 90 0.13 -17.00 -18.12
CA GLU A 90 -1.08 -17.05 -18.95
C GLU A 90 -0.80 -16.65 -20.40
N MET A 91 0.00 -15.60 -20.62
CA MET A 91 0.40 -15.20 -21.98
C MET A 91 1.27 -16.26 -22.67
N GLU A 92 2.21 -16.89 -21.95
CA GLU A 92 3.03 -17.99 -22.49
C GLU A 92 2.19 -19.24 -22.79
N ALA A 93 1.19 -19.55 -21.95
CA ALA A 93 0.24 -20.63 -22.19
C ALA A 93 -0.63 -20.37 -23.44
N MET A 94 -1.19 -19.16 -23.60
CA MET A 94 -1.96 -18.78 -24.78
C MET A 94 -1.12 -18.85 -26.06
N ARG A 95 0.12 -18.38 -26.02
CA ARG A 95 1.04 -18.39 -27.16
C ARG A 95 1.48 -19.81 -27.57
N ASN A 96 1.53 -20.73 -26.62
CA ASN A 96 1.79 -22.15 -26.90
C ASN A 96 0.57 -22.86 -27.49
N VAL A 97 -0.64 -22.49 -27.11
CA VAL A 97 -1.89 -23.01 -27.72
C VAL A 97 -2.03 -22.56 -29.17
N GLU A 98 -1.70 -21.29 -29.48
CA GLU A 98 -1.67 -20.77 -30.87
C GLU A 98 -0.58 -21.40 -31.74
N ARG A 99 0.50 -21.92 -31.16
CA ARG A 99 1.59 -22.61 -31.90
C ARG A 99 1.30 -24.07 -32.23
N ILE A 100 0.36 -24.69 -31.52
CA ILE A 100 -0.02 -26.10 -31.67
C ILE A 100 -1.32 -26.24 -32.48
N SER A 101 -2.02 -25.14 -32.74
CA SER A 101 -3.19 -25.04 -33.64
C SER A 101 -2.77 -24.72 -35.07
#